data_AF-A0A3L7UT63-F1
#
_entry.id   AF-A0A3L7UT63-F1
#
_cell.length_a   1.000
_cell.length_b   1.000
_cell.length_c   1.000
_cell.angle_alpha   90.00
_cell.angle_beta   90.00
_cell.angle_gamma   90.00
#
_symmetry.space_group_name_H-M   'P 1'
#
loop_
_entity.id
_entity.type
_entity.pdbx_description
1 polymer ?
#
loop_
_entity_poly.entity_id
_entity_poly.type
_entity_poly.pdbx_seq_one_letter_code
_entity_poly.pdbx_strand_id
1 'polypeptide(L)'
;LFTVVATDGGTPKLFAEKAITVTVTDVNEGPTITSVATGRVAENAAISTVIYTAIATDPDTTSPNKTITYSIKAGGDAALVAINATTGAVTLLASANFEVKSTYLFTVVATDGGTPKLFAEKAITVTVLNQPEGTTGNDVFELTYSASTVTVLLGTTALGSFPLTAPLTLFGLGGTDSVKIVGTTGNDVIEVLSSGLLSINGATLILNSIESQLLVGGAGNDSYRFDADSSLGLFSIDEVGGGVDAIDFSPTSAGITINLGLATTQVVNVNLSLNLNSAVTIENGLGGDGTDLITGNALDNILVGNAGSDILNGLAGRDILIGGLGVDTLNGGDGEDILIGGRTTNDSVLSQLNVLRAEWISANSYADRQTHLRAGVGTPLASLKAKDTVLNDAPSGSVDTLTGGNGQDWYFGALDDVITELTTGELLDVL
;
A
#
# COMPACT_ATOMS: atom_id res chain seq x y z
N LEU A 1 45.05 -30.07 -43.84
CA LEU A 1 46.24 -30.18 -44.71
C LEU A 1 47.12 -31.27 -44.15
N PHE A 2 47.47 -32.28 -44.94
CA PHE A 2 48.50 -33.25 -44.54
C PHE A 2 49.43 -33.52 -45.71
N THR A 3 50.70 -33.86 -45.43
CA THR A 3 51.70 -34.16 -46.46
C THR A 3 51.80 -35.68 -46.61
N VAL A 4 51.67 -36.16 -47.84
CA VAL A 4 51.95 -37.56 -48.17
C VAL A 4 53.40 -37.65 -48.62
N VAL A 5 54.14 -38.58 -48.03
CA VAL A 5 55.52 -38.90 -48.40
C VAL A 5 55.55 -40.26 -49.08
N ALA A 6 56.08 -40.33 -50.29
CA ALA A 6 56.32 -41.57 -51.01
C ALA A 6 57.83 -41.81 -51.10
N THR A 7 58.31 -42.93 -50.57
CA THR A 7 59.74 -43.31 -50.56
C THR A 7 59.92 -44.62 -51.33
N ASP A 8 60.94 -44.68 -52.19
CA ASP A 8 61.27 -45.90 -52.93
C ASP A 8 62.03 -46.95 -52.07
N GLY A 9 62.25 -48.13 -52.65
CA GLY A 9 62.95 -49.24 -52.00
C GLY A 9 64.46 -49.28 -52.24
N GLY A 10 65.05 -48.26 -52.86
CA GLY A 10 66.46 -48.26 -53.30
C GLY A 10 67.47 -48.10 -52.16
N THR A 11 68.76 -48.12 -52.49
CA THR A 11 69.85 -47.74 -51.57
C THR A 11 70.82 -46.82 -52.32
N PRO A 12 70.83 -45.50 -52.04
CA PRO A 12 70.00 -44.81 -51.05
C PRO A 12 68.53 -44.73 -51.49
N LYS A 13 67.61 -44.64 -50.52
CA LYS A 13 66.19 -44.42 -50.80
C LYS A 13 65.96 -42.98 -51.24
N LEU A 14 65.20 -42.79 -52.31
CA LEU A 14 64.71 -41.48 -52.72
C LEU A 14 63.26 -41.33 -52.28
N PHE A 15 62.82 -40.10 -52.03
CA PHE A 15 61.43 -39.81 -51.70
C PHE A 15 60.92 -38.57 -52.39
N ALA A 16 59.61 -38.49 -52.51
CA ALA A 16 58.87 -37.32 -52.96
C ALA A 16 57.75 -37.02 -51.96
N GLU A 17 57.49 -35.74 -51.73
CA GLU A 17 56.41 -35.28 -50.87
C GLU A 17 55.37 -34.50 -51.66
N LYS A 18 54.11 -34.62 -51.25
CA LYS A 18 53.02 -33.82 -51.80
C LYS A 18 52.08 -33.37 -50.68
N ALA A 19 51.87 -32.07 -50.58
CA ALA A 19 50.85 -31.50 -49.72
C ALA A 19 49.45 -31.82 -50.28
N ILE A 20 48.59 -32.42 -49.45
CA ILE A 20 47.19 -32.73 -49.75
C ILE A 20 46.29 -31.82 -48.91
N THR A 21 45.53 -30.99 -49.59
CA THR A 21 44.45 -30.21 -48.98
C THR A 21 43.17 -31.02 -49.02
N VAL A 22 42.64 -31.37 -47.84
CA VAL A 22 41.27 -31.87 -47.69
C VAL A 22 40.39 -30.69 -47.32
N THR A 23 39.40 -30.41 -48.15
CA THR A 23 38.35 -29.42 -47.85
C THR A 23 37.14 -30.17 -47.29
N VAL A 24 36.67 -29.77 -46.12
CA VAL A 24 35.39 -30.22 -45.57
C VAL A 24 34.32 -29.25 -46.05
N THR A 25 33.25 -29.77 -46.64
CA THR A 25 32.09 -28.97 -47.03
C THR A 25 31.07 -28.98 -45.90
N ASP A 26 30.70 -27.80 -45.43
CA ASP A 26 29.63 -27.61 -44.44
C ASP A 26 28.29 -28.08 -45.03
N VAL A 27 27.47 -28.75 -44.21
CA VAL A 27 26.12 -29.20 -44.59
C VAL A 27 25.16 -28.48 -43.66
N ASN A 28 24.05 -27.96 -44.20
CA ASN A 28 23.07 -27.24 -43.39
C ASN A 28 22.54 -28.11 -42.23
N GLU A 29 22.71 -27.63 -41.01
CA GLU A 29 22.10 -28.17 -39.80
C GLU A 29 20.77 -27.49 -39.50
N GLY A 30 19.96 -28.10 -38.62
CA GLY A 30 18.66 -27.56 -38.27
C GLY A 30 18.72 -26.62 -37.06
N PRO A 31 17.83 -25.62 -37.01
CA PRO A 31 17.75 -24.74 -35.85
C PRO A 31 17.22 -25.50 -34.61
N THR A 32 17.47 -24.95 -33.43
CA THR A 32 16.95 -25.44 -32.14
C THR A 32 16.30 -24.30 -31.37
N ILE A 33 15.04 -24.47 -30.94
CA ILE A 33 14.33 -23.47 -30.12
C ILE A 33 14.73 -23.63 -28.65
N THR A 34 15.45 -22.64 -28.12
CA THR A 34 16.05 -22.62 -26.78
C THR A 34 15.20 -21.89 -25.73
N SER A 35 14.28 -21.02 -26.15
CA SER A 35 13.32 -20.35 -25.25
C SER A 35 12.47 -21.37 -24.48
N VAL A 36 12.08 -21.07 -23.24
CA VAL A 36 11.18 -21.95 -22.43
C VAL A 36 9.82 -22.16 -23.12
N ALA A 37 9.04 -23.16 -22.70
CA ALA A 37 7.75 -23.48 -23.35
C ALA A 37 6.55 -22.71 -22.75
N THR A 38 6.79 -21.71 -21.91
CA THR A 38 5.75 -21.02 -21.12
C THR A 38 5.85 -19.52 -21.24
N GLY A 39 4.69 -18.86 -21.37
CA GLY A 39 4.54 -17.41 -21.25
C GLY A 39 3.42 -17.05 -20.27
N ARG A 40 3.32 -15.77 -19.92
CA ARG A 40 2.25 -15.23 -19.05
C ARG A 40 1.81 -13.87 -19.58
N VAL A 41 0.53 -13.56 -19.44
CA VAL A 41 -0.03 -12.25 -19.79
C VAL A 41 -1.14 -11.91 -18.81
N ALA A 42 -1.19 -10.67 -18.32
CA ALA A 42 -2.36 -10.20 -17.56
C ALA A 42 -3.54 -10.00 -18.51
N GLU A 43 -4.77 -10.27 -18.08
CA GLU A 43 -5.92 -10.19 -19.00
C GLU A 43 -6.13 -8.80 -19.60
N ASN A 44 -6.02 -7.75 -18.78
CA ASN A 44 -6.19 -6.36 -19.20
C ASN A 44 -4.92 -5.77 -19.87
N ALA A 45 -3.95 -6.61 -20.21
CA ALA A 45 -2.76 -6.16 -20.92
C ALA A 45 -3.12 -5.65 -22.33
N ALA A 46 -2.49 -4.55 -22.73
CA ALA A 46 -2.64 -4.02 -24.09
C ALA A 46 -2.32 -5.09 -25.14
N ILE A 47 -3.03 -5.09 -26.27
CA ILE A 47 -2.86 -6.08 -27.36
C ILE A 47 -1.43 -6.09 -27.93
N SER A 48 -0.70 -4.97 -27.81
CA SER A 48 0.71 -4.86 -28.20
C SER A 48 1.68 -5.58 -27.25
N THR A 49 1.21 -6.08 -26.11
CA THR A 49 2.03 -6.81 -25.13
C THR A 49 2.60 -8.08 -25.74
N VAL A 50 3.91 -8.25 -25.65
CA VAL A 50 4.59 -9.49 -26.05
C VAL A 50 4.33 -10.55 -24.98
N ILE A 51 3.61 -11.60 -25.34
CA ILE A 51 3.21 -12.69 -24.43
C ILE A 51 4.24 -13.83 -24.38
N TYR A 52 5.12 -13.87 -25.39
CA TYR A 52 6.17 -14.87 -25.55
C TYR A 52 7.20 -14.39 -26.56
N THR A 53 8.48 -14.73 -26.38
CA THR A 53 9.53 -14.47 -27.38
C THR A 53 10.24 -15.77 -27.72
N ALA A 54 10.12 -16.18 -28.97
CA ALA A 54 10.86 -17.32 -29.49
C ALA A 54 12.34 -16.98 -29.62
N ILE A 55 13.20 -17.87 -29.11
CA ILE A 55 14.63 -17.78 -29.28
C ILE A 55 15.09 -19.12 -29.83
N ALA A 56 15.76 -19.09 -30.97
CA ALA A 56 16.37 -20.25 -31.57
C ALA A 56 17.82 -19.99 -31.96
N THR A 57 18.61 -21.05 -32.01
CA THR A 57 20.00 -21.05 -32.46
C THR A 57 20.16 -22.01 -33.61
N ASP A 58 21.07 -21.71 -34.52
CA ASP A 58 21.45 -22.57 -35.62
C ASP A 58 22.96 -22.84 -35.56
N PRO A 59 23.44 -24.09 -35.66
CA PRO A 59 24.86 -24.41 -35.63
C PRO A 59 25.66 -23.84 -36.81
N ASP A 60 25.02 -23.57 -37.95
CA ASP A 60 25.69 -23.07 -39.13
C ASP A 60 26.34 -21.70 -38.86
N THR A 61 27.51 -21.46 -39.45
CA THR A 61 28.26 -20.21 -39.23
C THR A 61 28.01 -19.17 -40.33
N THR A 62 27.37 -19.55 -41.43
CA THR A 62 27.20 -18.72 -42.63
C THR A 62 25.73 -18.52 -43.01
N SER A 63 25.43 -17.40 -43.68
CA SER A 63 24.09 -17.12 -44.24
C SER A 63 24.02 -17.74 -45.65
N PRO A 64 22.88 -18.31 -46.07
CA PRO A 64 21.56 -18.23 -45.42
C PRO A 64 21.27 -19.30 -44.36
N ASN A 65 22.11 -20.34 -44.22
CA ASN A 65 21.87 -21.47 -43.33
C ASN A 65 21.63 -21.04 -41.87
N LYS A 66 22.43 -20.13 -41.32
CA LYS A 66 22.20 -19.66 -39.95
C LYS A 66 21.03 -18.68 -39.75
N THR A 67 20.39 -18.24 -40.84
CA THR A 67 19.39 -17.17 -40.80
C THR A 67 18.02 -17.76 -40.45
N ILE A 68 17.59 -17.55 -39.20
CA ILE A 68 16.34 -18.08 -38.67
C ILE A 68 15.17 -17.13 -38.97
N THR A 69 14.06 -17.69 -39.44
CA THR A 69 12.76 -17.02 -39.55
C THR A 69 11.74 -17.74 -38.69
N TYR A 70 10.90 -16.99 -37.97
CA TYR A 70 9.87 -17.54 -37.08
C TYR A 70 8.47 -17.52 -37.70
N SER A 71 7.68 -18.53 -37.38
CA SER A 71 6.26 -18.60 -37.74
C SER A 71 5.44 -19.38 -36.70
N ILE A 72 4.11 -19.28 -36.78
CA ILE A 72 3.19 -20.11 -35.98
C ILE A 72 2.63 -21.21 -36.87
N LYS A 73 2.72 -22.46 -36.42
CA LYS A 73 2.13 -23.62 -37.10
C LYS A 73 0.62 -23.60 -36.96
N ALA A 74 -0.10 -23.94 -38.02
CA ALA A 74 -1.56 -24.06 -37.98
C ALA A 74 -2.01 -25.13 -36.96
N GLY A 75 -3.07 -24.81 -36.21
CA GLY A 75 -3.63 -25.66 -35.14
C GLY A 75 -3.63 -24.94 -33.78
N GLY A 76 -4.39 -25.48 -32.83
CA GLY A 76 -4.58 -24.85 -31.52
C GLY A 76 -5.08 -23.41 -31.65
N ASP A 77 -4.47 -22.50 -30.91
CA ASP A 77 -4.80 -21.06 -30.87
C ASP A 77 -4.01 -20.23 -31.88
N ALA A 78 -3.45 -20.84 -32.94
CA ALA A 78 -2.65 -20.13 -33.95
C ALA A 78 -3.35 -18.92 -34.60
N ALA A 79 -4.69 -18.96 -34.71
CA ALA A 79 -5.48 -17.86 -35.27
C ALA A 79 -5.67 -16.67 -34.31
N LEU A 80 -5.24 -16.79 -33.05
CA LEU A 80 -5.41 -15.78 -32.00
C LEU A 80 -4.10 -15.04 -31.68
N VAL A 81 -2.99 -15.46 -32.30
CA VAL A 81 -1.65 -14.91 -32.06
C VAL A 81 -0.99 -14.47 -33.36
N ALA A 82 -0.09 -13.50 -33.24
CA ALA A 82 0.84 -13.11 -34.30
C ALA A 82 2.27 -13.26 -33.81
N ILE A 83 3.19 -13.62 -34.71
CA ILE A 83 4.62 -13.66 -34.43
C ILE A 83 5.37 -12.75 -35.40
N ASN A 84 6.29 -11.95 -34.87
CA ASN A 84 7.24 -11.24 -35.70
C ASN A 84 8.28 -12.22 -36.27
N ALA A 85 8.33 -12.34 -37.58
CA ALA A 85 9.16 -13.32 -38.28
C ALA A 85 10.67 -13.16 -38.02
N THR A 86 11.12 -11.96 -37.65
CA THR A 86 12.54 -11.66 -37.41
C THR A 86 12.89 -11.73 -35.92
N THR A 87 12.04 -11.17 -35.05
CA THR A 87 12.36 -11.05 -33.62
C THR A 87 11.83 -12.22 -32.78
N GLY A 88 10.91 -13.02 -33.31
CA GLY A 88 10.27 -14.11 -32.58
C GLY A 88 9.27 -13.65 -31.51
N ALA A 89 9.02 -12.34 -31.39
CA ALA A 89 8.05 -11.79 -30.44
C ALA A 89 6.62 -12.16 -30.86
N VAL A 90 5.86 -12.70 -29.92
CA VAL A 90 4.47 -13.12 -30.10
C VAL A 90 3.54 -12.18 -29.35
N THR A 91 2.47 -11.73 -30.00
CA THR A 91 1.40 -10.92 -29.39
C THR A 91 0.04 -11.60 -29.59
N LEU A 92 -0.95 -11.24 -28.78
CA LEU A 92 -2.34 -11.60 -29.05
C LEU A 92 -2.93 -10.71 -30.15
N LEU A 93 -3.95 -11.21 -30.84
CA LEU A 93 -4.72 -10.44 -31.84
C LEU A 93 -5.95 -9.73 -31.23
N ALA A 94 -6.33 -10.11 -30.02
CA ALA A 94 -7.37 -9.48 -29.20
C ALA A 94 -6.91 -9.47 -27.74
N SER A 95 -7.43 -8.56 -26.91
CA SER A 95 -7.09 -8.52 -25.49
C SER A 95 -7.43 -9.86 -24.83
N ALA A 96 -6.60 -10.27 -23.87
CA ALA A 96 -6.91 -11.43 -23.07
C ALA A 96 -8.13 -11.13 -22.16
N ASN A 97 -8.85 -12.18 -21.79
CA ASN A 97 -9.93 -12.12 -20.81
C ASN A 97 -9.94 -13.48 -20.12
N PHE A 98 -9.67 -13.49 -18.82
CA PHE A 98 -9.46 -14.70 -18.05
C PHE A 98 -10.75 -15.52 -17.95
N GLU A 99 -11.90 -14.87 -17.74
CA GLU A 99 -13.23 -15.48 -17.63
C GLU A 99 -13.62 -16.21 -18.92
N VAL A 100 -13.20 -15.69 -20.08
CA VAL A 100 -13.44 -16.30 -21.39
C VAL A 100 -12.42 -17.39 -21.70
N LYS A 101 -11.12 -17.12 -21.49
CA LYS A 101 -10.04 -18.05 -21.81
C LYS A 101 -8.78 -17.76 -21.01
N SER A 102 -8.49 -18.65 -20.05
CA SER A 102 -7.33 -18.52 -19.15
C SER A 102 -6.00 -19.09 -19.71
N THR A 103 -6.00 -19.73 -20.89
CA THR A 103 -4.77 -20.31 -21.47
C THR A 103 -4.81 -20.36 -23.00
N TYR A 104 -3.69 -20.00 -23.63
CA TYR A 104 -3.44 -20.11 -25.07
C TYR A 104 -2.38 -21.19 -25.37
N LEU A 105 -2.65 -22.05 -26.34
CA LEU A 105 -1.75 -23.11 -26.80
C LEU A 105 -1.47 -22.98 -28.29
N PHE A 106 -0.21 -22.77 -28.67
CA PHE A 106 0.23 -22.67 -30.06
C PHE A 106 1.62 -23.29 -30.25
N THR A 107 1.98 -23.61 -31.49
CA THR A 107 3.30 -24.17 -31.83
C THR A 107 4.11 -23.16 -32.62
N VAL A 108 5.26 -22.77 -32.09
CA VAL A 108 6.24 -21.93 -32.80
C VAL A 108 7.11 -22.81 -33.69
N VAL A 109 7.40 -22.31 -34.88
CA VAL A 109 8.34 -22.92 -35.83
C VAL A 109 9.49 -21.95 -36.08
N ALA A 110 10.73 -22.43 -35.92
CA ALA A 110 11.94 -21.74 -36.34
C ALA A 110 12.47 -22.46 -37.58
N THR A 111 12.67 -21.75 -38.67
CA THR A 111 13.10 -22.30 -39.96
C THR A 111 14.36 -21.58 -40.41
N ASP A 112 15.36 -22.33 -40.86
CA ASP A 112 16.58 -21.76 -41.44
C ASP A 112 16.38 -21.23 -42.87
N GLY A 113 17.44 -20.63 -43.43
CA GLY A 113 17.49 -20.17 -44.81
C GLY A 113 18.12 -21.16 -45.79
N GLY A 114 18.42 -22.39 -45.35
CA GLY A 114 19.16 -23.39 -46.11
C GLY A 114 18.42 -23.95 -47.33
N THR A 115 19.08 -24.83 -48.08
CA THR A 115 18.45 -25.61 -49.17
C THR A 115 18.92 -27.07 -49.10
N PRO A 116 18.07 -28.02 -48.67
CA PRO A 116 16.70 -27.82 -48.20
C PRO A 116 16.64 -27.01 -46.90
N LYS A 117 15.50 -26.35 -46.64
CA LYS A 117 15.28 -25.68 -45.36
C LYS A 117 15.02 -26.72 -44.27
N LEU A 118 15.64 -26.56 -43.11
CA LEU A 118 15.34 -27.34 -41.91
C LEU A 118 14.62 -26.45 -40.89
N PHE A 119 13.95 -27.10 -39.94
CA PHE A 119 13.13 -26.40 -38.95
C PHE A 119 13.05 -27.16 -37.63
N ALA A 120 12.74 -26.42 -36.57
CA ALA A 120 12.35 -26.94 -35.27
C ALA A 120 10.98 -26.40 -34.85
N GLU A 121 10.24 -27.22 -34.12
CA GLU A 121 8.93 -26.86 -33.58
C GLU A 121 8.93 -26.94 -32.05
N LYS A 122 8.19 -26.05 -31.39
CA LYS A 122 7.99 -26.10 -29.94
C LYS A 122 6.57 -25.67 -29.59
N ALA A 123 5.86 -26.53 -28.87
CA ALA A 123 4.54 -26.21 -28.31
C ALA A 123 4.71 -25.26 -27.12
N ILE A 124 3.95 -24.17 -27.11
CA ILE A 124 4.00 -23.10 -26.13
C ILE A 124 2.65 -23.00 -25.42
N THR A 125 2.70 -22.82 -24.10
CA THR A 125 1.53 -22.54 -23.26
C THR A 125 1.66 -21.14 -22.66
N VAL A 126 0.70 -20.26 -22.94
CA VAL A 126 0.63 -18.93 -22.31
C VAL A 126 -0.55 -18.92 -21.35
N THR A 127 -0.28 -18.66 -20.07
CA THR A 127 -1.31 -18.55 -19.03
C THR A 127 -1.73 -17.10 -18.88
N VAL A 128 -3.04 -16.86 -18.89
CA VAL A 128 -3.62 -15.55 -18.56
C VAL A 128 -3.67 -15.42 -17.04
N LEU A 129 -3.25 -14.27 -16.52
CA LEU A 129 -3.31 -13.95 -15.11
C LEU A 129 -4.56 -13.13 -14.83
N ASN A 130 -5.38 -13.65 -13.93
CA ASN A 130 -6.58 -12.98 -13.47
C ASN A 130 -6.23 -11.66 -12.80
N GLN A 131 -7.01 -10.62 -13.07
CA GLN A 131 -7.06 -9.38 -12.34
C GLN A 131 -8.46 -9.24 -11.75
N PRO A 132 -8.62 -8.47 -10.67
CA PRO A 132 -9.95 -8.13 -10.20
C PRO A 132 -10.50 -6.96 -11.01
N GLU A 133 -11.49 -7.23 -11.87
CA GLU A 133 -12.24 -6.21 -12.60
C GLU A 133 -13.74 -6.21 -12.33
N GLY A 134 -14.31 -5.02 -12.48
CA GLY A 134 -15.73 -4.75 -12.32
C GLY A 134 -16.53 -5.06 -13.59
N THR A 135 -17.78 -4.60 -13.58
CA THR A 135 -18.64 -4.47 -14.74
C THR A 135 -18.59 -3.05 -15.30
N THR A 136 -19.41 -2.78 -16.33
CA THR A 136 -19.58 -1.41 -16.86
C THR A 136 -20.60 -0.59 -16.08
N GLY A 137 -21.18 -1.15 -15.01
CA GLY A 137 -22.11 -0.49 -14.13
C GLY A 137 -21.42 -0.03 -12.85
N ASN A 138 -22.16 0.62 -11.96
CA ASN A 138 -21.60 1.05 -10.67
C ASN A 138 -21.31 -0.17 -9.80
N ASP A 139 -20.03 -0.42 -9.55
CA ASP A 139 -19.56 -1.55 -8.77
C ASP A 139 -19.18 -1.16 -7.34
N VAL A 140 -19.28 -2.14 -6.44
CA VAL A 140 -18.71 -2.07 -5.09
C VAL A 140 -17.77 -3.26 -4.96
N PHE A 141 -16.46 -2.99 -5.01
CA PHE A 141 -15.44 -3.99 -4.72
C PHE A 141 -15.34 -4.16 -3.21
N GLU A 142 -15.75 -5.32 -2.71
CA GLU A 142 -15.56 -5.66 -1.30
C GLU A 142 -14.23 -6.38 -1.12
N LEU A 143 -13.39 -5.84 -0.24
CA LEU A 143 -12.06 -6.37 0.06
C LEU A 143 -12.08 -6.95 1.46
N THR A 144 -11.81 -8.25 1.57
CA THR A 144 -11.67 -8.94 2.86
C THR A 144 -10.23 -9.37 3.05
N TYR A 145 -9.61 -8.90 4.12
CA TYR A 145 -8.20 -9.15 4.40
C TYR A 145 -7.99 -10.35 5.31
N SER A 146 -6.86 -11.03 5.11
CA SER A 146 -6.28 -12.00 6.04
C SER A 146 -4.80 -11.68 6.23
N ALA A 147 -4.11 -12.43 7.10
CA ALA A 147 -2.69 -12.21 7.38
C ALA A 147 -1.75 -12.24 6.15
N SER A 148 -2.15 -12.85 5.03
CA SER A 148 -1.29 -12.99 3.84
C SER A 148 -1.97 -12.73 2.49
N THR A 149 -3.30 -12.62 2.47
CA THR A 149 -4.06 -12.43 1.22
C THR A 149 -5.18 -11.43 1.41
N VAL A 150 -5.56 -10.79 0.31
CA VAL A 150 -6.81 -10.05 0.16
C VAL A 150 -7.72 -10.82 -0.79
N THR A 151 -8.96 -11.06 -0.37
CA THR A 151 -10.01 -11.59 -1.22
C THR A 151 -10.81 -10.42 -1.77
N VAL A 152 -11.00 -10.40 -3.09
CA VAL A 152 -11.80 -9.38 -3.76
C VAL A 152 -13.12 -9.98 -4.17
N LEU A 153 -14.21 -9.34 -3.78
CA LEU A 153 -15.57 -9.69 -4.17
C LEU A 153 -16.21 -8.54 -4.94
N LEU A 154 -17.07 -8.91 -5.88
CA LEU A 154 -18.04 -8.03 -6.50
C LEU A 154 -19.43 -8.50 -6.11
N GLY A 155 -20.04 -7.82 -5.13
CA GLY A 155 -21.22 -8.33 -4.43
C GLY A 155 -20.91 -9.68 -3.77
N THR A 156 -21.59 -10.75 -4.18
CA THR A 156 -21.35 -12.12 -3.67
C THR A 156 -20.37 -12.94 -4.51
N THR A 157 -19.85 -12.38 -5.60
CA THR A 157 -18.99 -13.09 -6.56
C THR A 157 -17.53 -12.85 -6.20
N ALA A 158 -16.76 -13.91 -5.94
CA ALA A 158 -15.31 -13.77 -5.72
C ALA A 158 -14.59 -13.55 -7.05
N LEU A 159 -13.85 -12.44 -7.17
CA LEU A 159 -12.94 -12.14 -8.28
C LEU A 159 -11.55 -12.77 -8.08
N GLY A 160 -11.23 -13.15 -6.84
CA GLY A 160 -10.01 -13.89 -6.55
C GLY A 160 -9.46 -13.63 -5.15
N SER A 161 -8.39 -14.35 -4.83
CA SER A 161 -7.59 -14.13 -3.63
C SER A 161 -6.15 -13.83 -4.06
N PHE A 162 -5.65 -12.67 -3.66
CA PHE A 162 -4.37 -12.15 -4.11
C PHE A 162 -3.40 -12.04 -2.92
N PRO A 163 -2.13 -12.42 -3.08
CA PRO A 163 -1.16 -12.31 -2.00
C PRO A 163 -0.80 -10.84 -1.72
N LEU A 164 -0.63 -10.50 -0.44
CA LEU A 164 -0.22 -9.14 0.00
C LEU A 164 1.28 -8.84 -0.24
N THR A 165 1.94 -9.60 -1.11
CA THR A 165 3.39 -9.47 -1.39
C THR A 165 3.71 -8.43 -2.46
N ALA A 166 2.69 -7.87 -3.12
CA ALA A 166 2.83 -6.87 -4.17
C ALA A 166 1.56 -6.00 -4.22
N PRO A 167 1.62 -4.79 -4.82
CA PRO A 167 0.44 -3.96 -4.99
C PRO A 167 -0.66 -4.68 -5.77
N LEU A 168 -1.90 -4.59 -5.27
CA LEU A 168 -3.08 -5.08 -5.96
C LEU A 168 -3.71 -3.95 -6.76
N THR A 169 -4.03 -4.17 -8.03
CA THR A 169 -4.76 -3.18 -8.84
C THR A 169 -6.20 -3.64 -9.05
N LEU A 170 -7.17 -2.78 -8.70
CA LEU A 170 -8.60 -2.99 -9.01
C LEU A 170 -8.98 -2.15 -10.23
N PHE A 171 -9.71 -2.76 -11.17
CA PHE A 171 -10.13 -2.10 -12.41
C PHE A 171 -11.65 -1.88 -12.42
N GLY A 172 -12.08 -0.63 -12.23
CA GLY A 172 -13.44 -0.22 -12.54
C GLY A 172 -13.64 -0.17 -14.06
N LEU A 173 -14.62 -0.89 -14.61
CA LEU A 173 -14.86 -0.95 -16.06
C LEU A 173 -15.93 0.05 -16.54
N GLY A 174 -16.13 1.12 -15.76
CA GLY A 174 -17.00 2.26 -16.06
C GLY A 174 -18.18 2.35 -15.09
N GLY A 175 -18.78 3.54 -14.98
CA GLY A 175 -19.73 3.81 -13.89
C GLY A 175 -19.05 4.56 -12.75
N THR A 176 -19.77 4.78 -11.66
CA THR A 176 -19.20 5.31 -10.41
C THR A 176 -18.90 4.13 -9.51
N ASP A 177 -17.66 3.67 -9.58
CA ASP A 177 -17.20 2.52 -8.81
C ASP A 177 -16.74 2.94 -7.43
N SER A 178 -16.87 2.00 -6.49
CA SER A 178 -16.46 2.18 -5.11
C SER A 178 -15.74 0.95 -4.57
N VAL A 179 -14.92 1.19 -3.56
CA VAL A 179 -14.26 0.13 -2.81
C VAL A 179 -14.80 0.16 -1.40
N LYS A 180 -15.21 -1.02 -0.92
CA LYS A 180 -15.54 -1.29 0.47
C LYS A 180 -14.42 -2.14 1.05
N ILE A 181 -13.62 -1.55 1.92
CA ILE A 181 -12.67 -2.32 2.72
C ILE A 181 -13.42 -2.85 3.91
N VAL A 182 -13.43 -4.17 4.09
CA VAL A 182 -13.97 -4.83 5.28
C VAL A 182 -12.77 -5.36 6.06
N GLY A 183 -12.51 -4.70 7.19
CA GLY A 183 -11.52 -5.17 8.14
C GLY A 183 -11.89 -6.52 8.76
N THR A 184 -10.99 -6.99 9.59
CA THR A 184 -11.05 -8.28 10.26
C THR A 184 -11.91 -8.18 11.53
N THR A 185 -11.87 -9.20 12.38
CA THR A 185 -12.49 -9.15 13.71
C THR A 185 -11.53 -8.62 14.78
N GLY A 186 -10.44 -7.98 14.39
CA GLY A 186 -9.42 -7.44 15.28
C GLY A 186 -9.03 -6.04 14.84
N ASN A 187 -8.11 -5.42 15.59
CA ASN A 187 -7.69 -4.04 15.36
C ASN A 187 -7.04 -3.88 13.97
N ASP A 188 -7.63 -3.04 13.14
CA ASP A 188 -7.16 -2.76 11.79
C ASP A 188 -6.64 -1.33 11.62
N VAL A 189 -5.59 -1.18 10.80
CA VAL A 189 -5.08 0.11 10.37
C VAL A 189 -5.32 0.25 8.87
N ILE A 190 -6.24 1.14 8.52
CA ILE A 190 -6.59 1.49 7.15
C ILE A 190 -5.95 2.85 6.85
N GLU A 191 -4.91 2.85 6.03
CA GLU A 191 -4.12 4.04 5.71
C GLU A 191 -4.38 4.50 4.28
N VAL A 192 -4.59 5.81 4.11
CA VAL A 192 -4.70 6.49 2.82
C VAL A 192 -3.47 7.37 2.65
N LEU A 193 -2.58 6.98 1.73
CA LEU A 193 -1.33 7.67 1.47
C LEU A 193 -1.57 8.96 0.66
N SER A 194 -0.65 9.93 0.69
CA SER A 194 -0.70 11.15 -0.13
C SER A 194 -0.80 10.89 -1.64
N SER A 195 -0.36 9.71 -2.10
CA SER A 195 -0.57 9.26 -3.48
C SER A 195 -2.02 8.96 -3.85
N GLY A 196 -2.96 8.97 -2.89
CA GLY A 196 -4.33 8.49 -3.04
C GLY A 196 -4.46 6.96 -2.98
N LEU A 197 -3.34 6.24 -2.86
CA LEU A 197 -3.31 4.79 -2.72
C LEU A 197 -3.67 4.39 -1.29
N LEU A 198 -4.35 3.26 -1.16
CA LEU A 198 -4.72 2.70 0.13
C LEU A 198 -3.66 1.70 0.56
N SER A 199 -3.39 1.66 1.85
CA SER A 199 -2.45 0.75 2.49
C SER A 199 -3.17 0.12 3.66
N ILE A 200 -3.22 -1.21 3.71
CA ILE A 200 -3.83 -1.94 4.83
C ILE A 200 -2.79 -2.90 5.36
N ASN A 201 -2.44 -2.74 6.64
CA ASN A 201 -1.40 -3.53 7.29
C ASN A 201 -0.08 -3.59 6.48
N GLY A 202 0.26 -2.50 5.78
CA GLY A 202 1.48 -2.35 4.95
C GLY A 202 1.37 -2.82 3.50
N ALA A 203 0.22 -3.32 3.05
CA ALA A 203 0.00 -3.72 1.66
C ALA A 203 -0.73 -2.62 0.86
N THR A 204 -0.10 -2.14 -0.21
CA THR A 204 -0.63 -1.06 -1.06
C THR A 204 -1.67 -1.58 -2.07
N LEU A 205 -2.74 -0.83 -2.25
CA LEU A 205 -3.84 -1.04 -3.18
C LEU A 205 -3.88 0.11 -4.19
N ILE A 206 -3.97 -0.24 -5.47
CA ILE A 206 -4.07 0.68 -6.60
C ILE A 206 -5.50 0.63 -7.12
N LEU A 207 -6.19 1.77 -7.04
CA LEU A 207 -7.56 1.91 -7.50
C LEU A 207 -7.56 2.61 -8.86
N ASN A 208 -7.90 1.89 -9.92
CA ASN A 208 -7.97 2.46 -11.25
C ASN A 208 -9.43 2.76 -11.62
N SER A 209 -9.73 4.04 -11.85
CA SER A 209 -11.06 4.53 -12.24
C SER A 209 -12.15 4.30 -11.18
N ILE A 210 -11.79 4.45 -9.90
CA ILE A 210 -12.70 4.31 -8.74
C ILE A 210 -12.77 5.66 -8.03
N GLU A 211 -13.98 6.20 -7.89
CA GLU A 211 -14.18 7.61 -7.53
C GLU A 211 -14.58 7.84 -6.07
N SER A 212 -15.12 6.82 -5.39
CA SER A 212 -15.58 6.93 -4.00
C SER A 212 -15.16 5.73 -3.17
N GLN A 213 -14.89 5.96 -1.89
CA GLN A 213 -14.31 4.93 -1.03
C GLN A 213 -15.08 4.83 0.26
N LEU A 214 -15.50 3.61 0.59
CA LEU A 214 -16.15 3.23 1.82
C LEU A 214 -15.16 2.43 2.67
N LEU A 215 -14.77 2.97 3.81
CA LEU A 215 -13.86 2.31 4.74
C LEU A 215 -14.68 1.72 5.89
N VAL A 216 -14.45 0.44 6.19
CA VAL A 216 -15.09 -0.29 7.30
C VAL A 216 -14.00 -1.06 8.04
N GLY A 217 -13.69 -0.65 9.27
CA GLY A 217 -12.73 -1.28 10.18
C GLY A 217 -13.26 -2.59 10.73
N GLY A 218 -14.57 -2.64 10.98
CA GLY A 218 -15.20 -3.86 11.46
C GLY A 218 -15.25 -3.81 12.98
N ALA A 219 -14.89 -4.92 13.63
CA ALA A 219 -14.93 -5.02 15.09
C ALA A 219 -13.52 -5.00 15.65
N GLY A 220 -13.29 -4.25 16.73
CA GLY A 220 -11.95 -4.05 17.28
C GLY A 220 -11.71 -2.57 17.50
N ASN A 221 -10.47 -2.21 17.82
CA ASN A 221 -10.06 -0.81 17.90
C ASN A 221 -9.37 -0.45 16.60
N ASP A 222 -10.10 0.24 15.73
CA ASP A 222 -9.68 0.49 14.35
C ASP A 222 -9.14 1.91 14.17
N SER A 223 -8.19 2.07 13.24
CA SER A 223 -7.56 3.35 12.95
C SER A 223 -7.62 3.68 11.46
N TYR A 224 -8.27 4.80 11.15
CA TYR A 224 -8.40 5.37 9.82
C TYR A 224 -7.39 6.49 9.63
N ARG A 225 -6.28 6.16 8.98
CA ARG A 225 -5.14 7.05 8.84
C ARG A 225 -5.14 7.74 7.48
N PHE A 226 -4.95 9.05 7.45
CA PHE A 226 -4.93 9.85 6.23
C PHE A 226 -3.70 10.76 6.15
N ASP A 227 -3.04 10.74 4.99
CA ASP A 227 -2.05 11.73 4.57
C ASP A 227 -2.70 12.69 3.56
N ALA A 228 -3.29 13.76 4.09
CA ALA A 228 -4.12 14.71 3.34
C ALA A 228 -3.31 15.89 2.75
N ASP A 229 -2.00 15.70 2.53
CA ASP A 229 -1.13 16.73 1.93
C ASP A 229 -1.28 16.85 0.41
N SER A 230 -1.97 15.90 -0.21
CA SER A 230 -2.27 15.86 -1.64
C SER A 230 -3.70 15.42 -1.89
N SER A 231 -4.26 15.77 -3.05
CA SER A 231 -5.68 15.53 -3.37
C SER A 231 -6.10 14.05 -3.23
N LEU A 232 -6.87 13.74 -2.19
CA LEU A 232 -7.44 12.41 -1.91
C LEU A 232 -8.89 12.28 -2.39
N GLY A 233 -9.66 13.37 -2.38
CA GLY A 233 -11.06 13.37 -2.81
C GLY A 233 -12.04 13.11 -1.66
N LEU A 234 -13.05 12.25 -1.88
CA LEU A 234 -14.13 11.99 -0.92
C LEU A 234 -14.07 10.56 -0.39
N PHE A 235 -14.08 10.43 0.93
CA PHE A 235 -14.15 9.15 1.64
C PHE A 235 -15.38 9.10 2.55
N SER A 236 -15.93 7.90 2.72
CA SER A 236 -16.95 7.60 3.73
C SER A 236 -16.41 6.55 4.68
N ILE A 237 -16.59 6.76 5.97
CA ILE A 237 -16.27 5.78 7.02
C ILE A 237 -17.60 5.25 7.57
N ASP A 238 -17.80 3.94 7.51
CA ASP A 238 -19.00 3.25 8.00
C ASP A 238 -18.65 2.35 9.17
N GLU A 239 -18.39 2.99 10.33
CA GLU A 239 -18.05 2.22 11.52
C GLU A 239 -19.25 1.59 12.19
N VAL A 240 -19.11 0.30 12.51
CA VAL A 240 -20.23 -0.53 12.97
C VAL A 240 -19.87 -1.57 14.04
N GLY A 241 -18.60 -1.95 14.22
CA GLY A 241 -18.27 -3.12 15.06
C GLY A 241 -17.89 -2.85 16.50
N GLY A 242 -17.86 -1.59 16.93
CA GLY A 242 -17.58 -1.20 18.31
C GLY A 242 -16.15 -1.51 18.74
N GLY A 243 -15.73 -0.88 19.83
CA GLY A 243 -14.33 -0.82 20.24
C GLY A 243 -13.99 0.61 20.60
N VAL A 244 -12.72 0.98 20.39
CA VAL A 244 -12.24 2.35 20.56
C VAL A 244 -11.52 2.74 19.27
N ASP A 245 -12.21 3.52 18.44
CA ASP A 245 -11.84 3.76 17.05
C ASP A 245 -11.27 5.18 16.89
N ALA A 246 -10.39 5.36 15.89
CA ALA A 246 -9.64 6.59 15.69
C ALA A 246 -9.61 7.05 14.24
N ILE A 247 -9.71 8.36 14.04
CA ILE A 247 -9.27 9.03 12.80
C ILE A 247 -7.90 9.65 13.05
N ASP A 248 -6.93 9.32 12.20
CA ASP A 248 -5.52 9.66 12.37
C ASP A 248 -4.95 10.49 11.21
N PHE A 249 -4.71 11.77 11.43
CA PHE A 249 -4.05 12.67 10.48
C PHE A 249 -2.56 12.89 10.80
N SER A 250 -1.94 12.09 11.67
CA SER A 250 -0.52 12.23 12.03
C SER A 250 0.48 12.26 10.87
N PRO A 251 0.22 11.70 9.67
CA PRO A 251 1.09 11.91 8.51
C PRO A 251 0.92 13.25 7.79
N THR A 252 -0.16 13.98 8.06
CA THR A 252 -0.55 15.19 7.32
C THR A 252 0.20 16.41 7.85
N SER A 253 0.78 17.20 6.97
CA SER A 253 1.47 18.46 7.32
C SER A 253 0.55 19.68 7.23
N ALA A 254 -0.51 19.61 6.41
CA ALA A 254 -1.51 20.66 6.26
C ALA A 254 -2.52 20.66 7.43
N GLY A 255 -2.98 21.85 7.83
CA GLY A 255 -4.02 21.97 8.85
C GLY A 255 -5.34 21.31 8.44
N ILE A 256 -6.00 20.63 9.38
CA ILE A 256 -7.27 19.94 9.17
C ILE A 256 -8.41 20.53 9.99
N THR A 257 -9.65 20.23 9.59
CA THR A 257 -10.85 20.50 10.38
C THR A 257 -11.74 19.27 10.40
N ILE A 258 -11.95 18.66 11.56
CA ILE A 258 -12.77 17.45 11.70
C ILE A 258 -13.70 17.55 12.91
N ASN A 259 -14.93 17.07 12.74
CA ASN A 259 -15.93 16.94 13.77
C ASN A 259 -16.44 15.50 13.84
N LEU A 260 -16.09 14.79 14.91
CA LEU A 260 -16.47 13.38 15.13
C LEU A 260 -17.97 13.20 15.40
N GLY A 261 -18.66 14.28 15.78
CA GLY A 261 -20.11 14.32 16.01
C GLY A 261 -20.93 14.69 14.77
N LEU A 262 -20.30 14.84 13.59
CA LEU A 262 -20.98 15.26 12.36
C LEU A 262 -21.07 14.13 11.34
N ALA A 263 -22.28 13.56 11.19
CA ALA A 263 -22.57 12.47 10.25
C ALA A 263 -22.92 12.94 8.82
N THR A 264 -22.45 14.12 8.43
CA THR A 264 -22.60 14.65 7.08
C THR A 264 -21.24 14.91 6.49
N THR A 265 -21.13 14.93 5.15
CA THR A 265 -19.88 15.27 4.48
C THR A 265 -19.33 16.60 4.98
N GLN A 266 -18.11 16.54 5.50
CA GLN A 266 -17.34 17.65 6.00
C GLN A 266 -16.05 17.77 5.21
N VAL A 267 -15.66 19.00 4.94
CA VAL A 267 -14.39 19.31 4.27
C VAL A 267 -13.32 19.30 5.34
N VAL A 268 -12.39 18.35 5.25
CA VAL A 268 -11.29 18.22 6.21
C VAL A 268 -10.21 19.24 5.89
N ASN A 269 -9.81 19.30 4.62
CA ASN A 269 -8.99 20.37 4.06
C ASN A 269 -9.25 20.45 2.55
N VAL A 270 -8.41 21.16 1.79
CA VAL A 270 -8.60 21.32 0.33
C VAL A 270 -8.49 20.02 -0.45
N ASN A 271 -7.86 19.01 0.14
CA ASN A 271 -7.49 17.74 -0.49
C ASN A 271 -8.43 16.59 -0.11
N LEU A 272 -9.15 16.70 1.02
CA LEU A 272 -9.96 15.62 1.57
C LEU A 272 -11.32 16.14 2.06
N SER A 273 -12.38 15.46 1.64
CA SER A 273 -13.69 15.49 2.28
C SER A 273 -13.98 14.14 2.89
N LEU A 274 -14.54 14.12 4.11
CA LEU A 274 -14.90 12.91 4.83
C LEU A 274 -16.39 12.91 5.16
N ASN A 275 -17.03 11.76 5.08
CA ASN A 275 -18.36 11.51 5.57
C ASN A 275 -18.32 10.41 6.63
N LEU A 276 -18.70 10.72 7.85
CA LEU A 276 -18.87 9.73 8.91
C LEU A 276 -20.31 9.22 8.84
N ASN A 277 -20.53 7.91 8.73
CA ASN A 277 -21.89 7.33 8.67
C ASN A 277 -22.72 7.63 9.93
N SER A 278 -22.04 7.91 11.03
CA SER A 278 -22.56 8.01 12.38
C SER A 278 -21.75 9.04 13.16
N ALA A 279 -22.43 9.74 14.05
CA ALA A 279 -21.84 10.76 14.92
C ALA A 279 -21.33 10.18 16.25
N VAL A 280 -21.43 8.87 16.45
CA VAL A 280 -21.28 8.20 17.76
C VAL A 280 -20.55 6.86 17.66
N THR A 281 -19.71 6.68 16.66
CA THR A 281 -18.96 5.43 16.43
C THR A 281 -17.44 5.63 16.38
N ILE A 282 -16.96 6.87 16.41
CA ILE A 282 -15.54 7.18 16.45
C ILE A 282 -15.28 7.95 17.74
N GLU A 283 -14.41 7.42 18.58
CA GLU A 283 -14.05 8.02 19.87
C GLU A 283 -12.86 8.98 19.75
N ASN A 284 -11.91 8.75 18.83
CA ASN A 284 -10.64 9.46 18.86
C ASN A 284 -10.33 10.22 17.57
N GLY A 285 -9.65 11.36 17.71
CA GLY A 285 -9.23 12.21 16.60
C GLY A 285 -7.81 12.73 16.81
N LEU A 286 -6.93 12.49 15.85
CA LEU A 286 -5.52 12.85 15.93
C LEU A 286 -5.19 13.78 14.76
N GLY A 287 -4.61 14.94 15.06
CA GLY A 287 -4.13 15.95 14.12
C GLY A 287 -2.80 15.58 13.48
N GLY A 288 -2.29 16.48 12.65
CA GLY A 288 -1.02 16.40 11.93
C GLY A 288 0.01 17.41 12.45
N ASP A 289 0.88 17.90 11.56
CA ASP A 289 1.85 18.98 11.88
C ASP A 289 1.31 20.40 11.58
N GLY A 290 0.07 20.48 11.09
CA GLY A 290 -0.60 21.73 10.72
C GLY A 290 -1.38 22.35 11.88
N THR A 291 -1.94 23.54 11.67
CA THR A 291 -2.92 24.09 12.62
C THR A 291 -4.25 23.40 12.44
N ASP A 292 -4.64 22.62 13.44
CA ASP A 292 -5.77 21.72 13.37
C ASP A 292 -6.96 22.18 14.21
N LEU A 293 -8.17 21.89 13.73
CA LEU A 293 -9.41 22.04 14.48
C LEU A 293 -10.09 20.68 14.61
N ILE A 294 -10.04 20.11 15.81
CA ILE A 294 -10.63 18.80 16.11
C ILE A 294 -11.76 19.00 17.11
N THR A 295 -12.96 18.54 16.75
CA THR A 295 -14.13 18.53 17.63
C THR A 295 -14.57 17.09 17.86
N GLY A 296 -14.66 16.69 19.13
CA GLY A 296 -15.19 15.42 19.59
C GLY A 296 -16.70 15.30 19.41
N ASN A 297 -17.31 14.39 20.16
CA ASN A 297 -18.74 14.13 20.18
C ASN A 297 -19.24 13.98 21.62
N ALA A 298 -20.23 13.13 21.88
CA ALA A 298 -20.78 12.93 23.22
C ALA A 298 -20.18 11.71 23.95
N LEU A 299 -19.18 11.08 23.33
CA LEU A 299 -18.46 9.92 23.87
C LEU A 299 -17.24 10.40 24.67
N ASP A 300 -16.61 9.49 25.41
CA ASP A 300 -15.33 9.77 26.06
C ASP A 300 -14.21 9.79 24.99
N ASN A 301 -13.83 10.99 24.51
CA ASN A 301 -12.92 11.15 23.39
C ASN A 301 -11.45 11.27 23.80
N ILE A 302 -10.53 10.83 22.94
CA ILE A 302 -9.11 11.23 22.98
C ILE A 302 -8.79 12.06 21.74
N LEU A 303 -8.46 13.33 21.97
CA LEU A 303 -8.11 14.30 20.93
C LEU A 303 -6.64 14.72 21.07
N VAL A 304 -5.89 14.67 19.97
CA VAL A 304 -4.46 15.01 19.96
C VAL A 304 -4.18 16.00 18.82
N GLY A 305 -3.58 17.15 19.10
CA GLY A 305 -3.18 18.15 18.09
C GLY A 305 -1.88 17.76 17.36
N ASN A 306 -0.88 17.26 18.10
CA ASN A 306 0.48 16.97 17.66
C ASN A 306 1.34 18.23 17.50
N ALA A 307 1.65 18.69 16.30
CA ALA A 307 2.42 19.93 16.14
C ALA A 307 1.55 20.93 15.39
N GLY A 308 1.58 22.20 15.78
CA GLY A 308 0.62 23.14 15.21
C GLY A 308 0.32 24.30 16.13
N SER A 309 -0.92 24.75 16.11
CA SER A 309 -1.44 25.73 17.07
C SER A 309 -2.93 25.46 17.10
N ASP A 310 -3.28 24.43 17.83
CA ASP A 310 -4.45 23.61 17.52
C ASP A 310 -5.64 24.02 18.36
N ILE A 311 -6.82 23.65 17.91
CA ILE A 311 -8.08 23.87 18.63
C ILE A 311 -8.73 22.51 18.83
N LEU A 312 -8.75 22.02 20.07
CA LEU A 312 -9.37 20.75 20.44
C LEU A 312 -10.62 21.03 21.30
N ASN A 313 -11.77 20.48 20.91
CA ASN A 313 -13.03 20.62 21.64
C ASN A 313 -13.58 19.22 21.97
N GLY A 314 -13.61 18.81 23.24
CA GLY A 314 -14.13 17.51 23.68
C GLY A 314 -15.66 17.40 23.54
N LEU A 315 -16.37 18.46 23.94
CA LEU A 315 -17.82 18.58 24.00
C LEU A 315 -18.43 17.91 25.23
N ALA A 316 -19.00 16.71 25.14
CA ALA A 316 -19.63 16.06 26.28
C ALA A 316 -19.04 14.66 26.43
N GLY A 317 -18.81 14.22 27.66
CA GLY A 317 -18.10 12.97 27.89
C GLY A 317 -16.96 13.20 28.87
N ARG A 318 -16.14 12.18 29.09
CA ARG A 318 -14.89 12.35 29.83
C ARG A 318 -13.74 12.34 28.86
N ASP A 319 -13.31 13.54 28.47
CA ASP A 319 -12.42 13.70 27.35
C ASP A 319 -10.96 13.82 27.79
N ILE A 320 -10.06 13.49 26.87
CA ILE A 320 -8.63 13.69 27.01
C ILE A 320 -8.14 14.50 25.81
N LEU A 321 -7.70 15.73 26.06
CA LEU A 321 -7.22 16.65 25.04
C LEU A 321 -5.73 16.87 25.25
N ILE A 322 -4.94 16.66 24.20
CA ILE A 322 -3.48 16.84 24.20
C ILE A 322 -3.15 17.79 23.06
N GLY A 323 -2.76 19.03 23.38
CA GLY A 323 -2.40 20.03 22.37
C GLY A 323 -1.16 19.60 21.58
N GLY A 324 -0.03 19.57 22.25
CA GLY A 324 1.24 19.16 21.66
C GLY A 324 2.15 20.35 21.46
N LEU A 325 2.96 20.39 20.40
CA LEU A 325 3.86 21.51 20.14
C LEU A 325 3.06 22.67 19.55
N GLY A 326 3.12 23.85 20.16
CA GLY A 326 2.48 25.01 19.55
C GLY A 326 1.89 26.01 20.52
N VAL A 327 0.82 26.65 20.08
CA VAL A 327 -0.04 27.47 20.94
C VAL A 327 -1.45 26.95 20.78
N ASP A 328 -1.89 26.21 21.79
CA ASP A 328 -3.09 25.40 21.65
C ASP A 328 -4.26 25.97 22.44
N THR A 329 -5.47 25.69 21.96
CA THR A 329 -6.73 26.01 22.61
C THR A 329 -7.48 24.71 22.86
N LEU A 330 -7.50 24.26 24.11
CA LEU A 330 -8.15 23.03 24.51
C LEU A 330 -9.42 23.36 25.30
N ASN A 331 -10.53 22.75 24.92
CA ASN A 331 -11.82 22.93 25.56
C ASN A 331 -12.44 21.56 25.86
N GLY A 332 -12.42 21.13 27.13
CA GLY A 332 -12.97 19.84 27.55
C GLY A 332 -14.48 19.78 27.34
N GLY A 333 -15.20 20.73 27.96
CA GLY A 333 -16.65 20.83 27.84
C GLY A 333 -17.38 20.20 29.02
N ASP A 334 -18.53 19.58 28.77
CA ASP A 334 -19.35 18.96 29.79
C ASP A 334 -18.82 17.57 30.16
N GLY A 335 -18.21 17.47 31.32
CA GLY A 335 -17.87 16.20 31.93
C GLY A 335 -16.63 16.32 32.78
N GLU A 336 -15.98 15.18 33.02
CA GLU A 336 -14.73 15.14 33.79
C GLU A 336 -13.59 14.98 32.79
N ASP A 337 -12.87 16.06 32.50
CA ASP A 337 -11.92 16.10 31.38
C ASP A 337 -10.47 16.20 31.84
N ILE A 338 -9.55 15.70 31.02
CA ILE A 338 -8.10 15.82 31.18
C ILE A 338 -7.58 16.66 30.02
N LEU A 339 -7.00 17.82 30.31
CA LEU A 339 -6.44 18.72 29.31
C LEU A 339 -4.94 18.88 29.53
N ILE A 340 -4.16 18.64 28.49
CA ILE A 340 -2.70 18.66 28.50
C ILE A 340 -2.20 19.63 27.44
N GLY A 341 -1.57 20.74 27.88
CA GLY A 341 -1.11 21.83 27.02
C GLY A 341 -0.14 21.40 25.93
N GLY A 342 1.06 20.91 26.28
CA GLY A 342 2.06 20.60 25.25
C GLY A 342 3.19 19.62 25.59
N ARG A 343 4.22 19.59 24.75
CA ARG A 343 5.46 18.78 24.92
C ARG A 343 6.60 19.71 25.29
N THR A 344 7.24 19.57 26.46
CA THR A 344 8.45 20.37 26.72
C THR A 344 9.53 20.09 25.68
N THR A 345 10.36 21.08 25.34
CA THR A 345 11.49 20.94 24.39
C THR A 345 12.57 19.93 24.81
N ASN A 346 12.46 19.31 25.99
CA ASN A 346 13.30 18.19 26.44
C ASN A 346 12.72 16.81 26.07
N ASP A 347 11.47 16.75 25.60
CA ASP A 347 10.74 15.54 25.22
C ASP A 347 11.15 15.07 23.81
N SER A 348 12.30 14.39 23.75
CA SER A 348 12.92 13.90 22.51
C SER A 348 12.56 12.44 22.17
N VAL A 349 11.69 11.79 22.96
CA VAL A 349 11.44 10.34 22.86
C VAL A 349 9.99 10.04 22.49
N LEU A 350 9.67 10.24 21.21
CA LEU A 350 8.39 9.92 20.57
C LEU A 350 7.89 8.47 20.84
N SER A 351 8.79 7.53 21.12
CA SER A 351 8.45 6.13 21.38
C SER A 351 7.75 5.89 22.72
N GLN A 352 8.02 6.69 23.76
CA GLN A 352 7.38 6.52 25.08
C GLN A 352 5.95 7.06 25.07
N LEU A 353 5.70 8.17 24.35
CA LEU A 353 4.36 8.69 24.11
C LEU A 353 3.49 7.70 23.31
N ASN A 354 4.07 7.05 22.30
CA ASN A 354 3.37 6.01 21.55
C ASN A 354 2.99 4.80 22.40
N VAL A 355 3.79 4.45 23.42
CA VAL A 355 3.45 3.40 24.39
C VAL A 355 2.31 3.82 25.29
N LEU A 356 2.37 5.03 25.89
CA LEU A 356 1.30 5.54 26.75
C LEU A 356 -0.02 5.73 25.98
N ARG A 357 0.07 6.26 24.75
CA ARG A 357 -1.05 6.42 23.81
C ARG A 357 -1.66 5.08 23.42
N ALA A 358 -0.85 4.08 23.10
CA ALA A 358 -1.34 2.74 22.83
C ALA A 358 -2.01 2.12 24.07
N GLU A 359 -1.47 2.32 25.27
CA GLU A 359 -2.07 1.86 26.53
C GLU A 359 -3.39 2.58 26.86
N TRP A 360 -3.49 3.88 26.60
CA TRP A 360 -4.69 4.68 26.91
C TRP A 360 -5.83 4.45 25.94
N ILE A 361 -5.53 4.24 24.66
CA ILE A 361 -6.51 3.94 23.61
C ILE A 361 -7.00 2.48 23.69
N SER A 362 -6.18 1.54 24.18
CA SER A 362 -6.50 0.11 24.05
C SER A 362 -7.38 -0.52 25.15
N ALA A 363 -7.34 -0.08 26.43
CA ALA A 363 -8.07 -0.84 27.46
C ALA A 363 -8.36 -0.20 28.84
N ASN A 364 -7.92 1.04 29.15
CA ASN A 364 -7.89 1.50 30.55
C ASN A 364 -9.05 2.41 30.96
N SER A 365 -9.60 2.20 32.17
CA SER A 365 -10.69 3.01 32.73
C SER A 365 -10.23 4.42 33.08
N TYR A 366 -11.15 5.38 33.10
CA TYR A 366 -10.87 6.78 33.43
C TYR A 366 -10.10 6.95 34.76
N ALA A 367 -10.46 6.17 35.78
CA ALA A 367 -9.78 6.17 37.09
C ALA A 367 -8.33 5.65 37.01
N ASP A 368 -8.07 4.67 36.15
CA ASP A 368 -6.72 4.18 35.90
C ASP A 368 -5.90 5.26 35.19
N ARG A 369 -6.46 5.96 34.20
CA ARG A 369 -5.78 7.07 33.48
C ARG A 369 -5.39 8.20 34.42
N GLN A 370 -6.29 8.61 35.32
CA GLN A 370 -5.98 9.57 36.39
C GLN A 370 -4.88 9.08 37.33
N THR A 371 -4.86 7.79 37.65
CA THR A 371 -3.84 7.20 38.52
C THR A 371 -2.47 7.20 37.84
N HIS A 372 -2.41 6.89 36.55
CA HIS A 372 -1.19 6.97 35.74
C HIS A 372 -0.64 8.40 35.75
N LEU A 373 -1.47 9.42 35.52
CA LEU A 373 -1.06 10.84 35.62
C LEU A 373 -0.57 11.23 37.01
N ARG A 374 -1.15 10.69 38.09
CA ARG A 374 -0.73 10.96 39.48
C ARG A 374 0.54 10.23 39.91
N ALA A 375 0.82 9.08 39.29
CA ALA A 375 2.07 8.35 39.43
C ALA A 375 3.20 9.01 38.62
N GLY A 376 2.81 9.79 37.62
CA GLY A 376 3.58 10.80 36.91
C GLY A 376 3.99 11.97 37.81
N VAL A 377 5.24 12.39 37.88
CA VAL A 377 5.65 13.49 38.79
C VAL A 377 5.12 14.85 38.31
N GLY A 378 4.00 15.32 38.85
CA GLY A 378 3.50 16.70 38.70
C GLY A 378 2.41 16.99 39.73
N THR A 379 2.45 18.16 40.40
CA THR A 379 1.28 18.60 41.18
C THR A 379 0.24 19.13 40.20
N PRO A 380 -1.00 18.59 40.17
CA PRO A 380 -2.07 19.19 39.37
C PRO A 380 -2.15 20.68 39.66
N LEU A 381 -2.20 21.52 38.62
CA LEU A 381 -2.27 22.97 38.80
C LEU A 381 -3.50 23.38 39.65
N ALA A 382 -4.61 22.64 39.51
CA ALA A 382 -5.67 22.38 40.50
C ALA A 382 -6.82 21.60 39.83
N SER A 383 -7.81 21.12 40.62
CA SER A 383 -9.15 20.81 40.10
C SER A 383 -9.95 22.12 40.03
N LEU A 384 -9.94 22.80 38.89
CA LEU A 384 -10.60 24.09 38.73
C LEU A 384 -11.84 23.95 37.84
N LYS A 385 -12.97 24.49 38.31
CA LYS A 385 -14.26 24.50 37.61
C LYS A 385 -14.36 25.58 36.50
N ALA A 386 -13.25 26.22 36.12
CA ALA A 386 -13.26 27.32 35.16
C ALA A 386 -11.88 27.54 34.51
N LYS A 387 -11.93 28.03 33.26
CA LYS A 387 -10.84 28.43 32.35
C LYS A 387 -9.55 28.90 33.02
N ASP A 388 -8.44 28.31 32.63
CA ASP A 388 -7.07 28.68 33.02
C ASP A 388 -6.15 28.87 31.81
N THR A 389 -5.05 29.56 32.03
CA THR A 389 -3.98 29.75 31.05
C THR A 389 -2.73 29.11 31.63
N VAL A 390 -2.26 28.02 31.04
CA VAL A 390 -1.15 27.21 31.58
C VAL A 390 0.13 27.50 30.82
N LEU A 391 1.26 27.33 31.52
CA LEU A 391 2.59 27.65 31.02
C LEU A 391 3.07 26.68 29.92
N ASN A 392 3.91 27.29 29.10
CA ASN A 392 4.28 27.14 27.69
C ASN A 392 5.31 26.05 27.34
N ASP A 393 5.22 25.52 26.12
CA ASP A 393 6.27 24.70 25.48
C ASP A 393 6.98 25.37 24.27
N ALA A 394 6.48 26.50 23.76
CA ALA A 394 7.03 27.25 22.64
C ALA A 394 8.20 28.20 23.05
N PRO A 395 9.19 28.47 22.19
CA PRO A 395 10.34 29.32 22.54
C PRO A 395 10.05 30.81 22.85
N SER A 396 8.84 31.32 22.57
CA SER A 396 8.54 32.76 22.51
C SER A 396 7.67 33.35 23.63
N GLY A 397 7.31 32.58 24.66
CA GLY A 397 6.45 33.06 25.76
C GLY A 397 4.97 33.20 25.40
N SER A 398 4.53 32.53 24.34
CA SER A 398 3.12 32.28 24.04
C SER A 398 2.54 31.28 25.06
N VAL A 399 1.22 31.18 25.24
CA VAL A 399 0.61 30.34 26.29
C VAL A 399 -0.60 29.58 25.75
N ASP A 400 -0.74 28.33 26.16
CA ASP A 400 -1.91 27.52 25.85
C ASP A 400 -3.13 28.01 26.64
N THR A 401 -4.29 27.89 26.01
CA THR A 401 -5.58 28.21 26.62
C THR A 401 -6.34 26.93 26.91
N LEU A 402 -6.54 26.61 28.18
CA LEU A 402 -7.25 25.42 28.61
C LEU A 402 -8.57 25.81 29.28
N THR A 403 -9.67 25.29 28.78
CA THR A 403 -11.01 25.59 29.27
C THR A 403 -11.76 24.31 29.61
N GLY A 404 -12.11 24.14 30.87
CA GLY A 404 -13.06 23.10 31.30
C GLY A 404 -14.52 23.58 31.26
N GLY A 405 -15.44 22.68 31.56
CA GLY A 405 -16.87 22.98 31.63
C GLY A 405 -17.51 22.58 32.97
N ASN A 406 -18.67 21.93 32.93
CA ASN A 406 -19.52 21.79 34.13
C ASN A 406 -19.10 20.68 35.12
N GLY A 407 -17.99 19.96 34.88
CA GLY A 407 -17.49 18.92 35.78
C GLY A 407 -16.22 19.29 36.54
N GLN A 408 -15.47 18.26 36.95
CA GLN A 408 -14.17 18.42 37.58
C GLN A 408 -13.11 18.11 36.54
N ASP A 409 -12.41 19.15 36.10
CA ASP A 409 -11.40 19.03 35.06
C ASP A 409 -9.99 19.06 35.64
N TRP A 410 -9.08 18.31 35.01
CA TRP A 410 -7.67 18.25 35.36
C TRP A 410 -6.81 18.87 34.27
N TYR A 411 -5.88 19.74 34.67
CA TYR A 411 -5.01 20.49 33.77
C TYR A 411 -3.54 20.15 34.02
N PHE A 412 -2.82 19.87 32.94
CA PHE A 412 -1.39 19.53 32.96
C PHE A 412 -0.62 20.39 31.94
N GLY A 413 0.59 20.81 32.31
CA GLY A 413 1.45 21.62 31.43
C GLY A 413 2.21 20.78 30.39
N ALA A 414 2.59 19.54 30.72
CA ALA A 414 3.23 18.63 29.78
C ALA A 414 3.00 17.14 30.12
N LEU A 415 3.25 16.27 29.14
CA LEU A 415 3.17 14.80 29.26
C LEU A 415 4.28 14.17 30.13
N ASP A 416 5.44 14.83 30.25
CA ASP A 416 6.66 14.28 30.87
C ASP A 416 6.83 14.59 32.37
N ASP A 417 5.74 14.93 33.05
CA ASP A 417 5.64 14.81 34.51
C ASP A 417 5.66 13.29 34.84
N VAL A 418 6.86 12.71 34.96
CA VAL A 418 7.27 11.30 34.64
C VAL A 418 6.51 10.14 35.32
N ILE A 419 5.92 9.19 34.57
CA ILE A 419 5.42 7.87 35.05
C ILE A 419 6.61 6.91 35.25
N THR A 420 7.42 7.20 36.27
CA THR A 420 8.56 6.43 36.79
C THR A 420 9.81 6.34 35.88
N GLU A 421 10.94 6.89 36.30
CA GLU A 421 11.93 6.16 37.10
C GLU A 421 11.54 4.71 37.48
N LEU A 422 11.45 3.82 36.50
CA LEU A 422 11.58 2.38 36.72
C LEU A 422 12.91 1.97 36.09
N THR A 423 14.08 2.32 36.66
CA THR A 423 14.73 1.42 37.64
C THR A 423 15.98 2.01 38.32
N THR A 424 16.35 3.27 38.11
CA THR A 424 17.58 3.81 38.69
C THR A 424 17.38 5.24 39.12
N GLY A 425 17.15 5.45 40.43
CA GLY A 425 16.86 6.75 40.99
C GLY A 425 17.94 7.79 40.71
N GLU A 426 17.55 8.89 40.07
CA GLU A 426 18.24 10.16 39.98
C GLU A 426 17.25 11.34 40.12
N LEU A 427 17.61 12.23 41.03
CA LEU A 427 16.88 13.42 41.47
C LEU A 427 16.51 14.42 40.35
N LEU A 428 15.24 14.85 40.41
CA LEU A 428 14.72 16.25 40.36
C LEU A 428 14.93 17.10 39.09
N ASP A 429 13.86 17.80 38.67
CA ASP A 429 13.95 19.27 38.67
C ASP A 429 12.65 19.90 39.20
N VAL A 430 12.81 20.86 40.10
CA VAL A 430 11.76 21.62 40.78
C VAL A 430 12.12 23.09 40.63
N LEU A 431 11.27 23.80 39.86
CA LEU A 431 10.98 25.25 39.79
C LEU A 431 11.09 25.85 38.39
#